data_AF-A0A1L9QMV7-F1
#
_entry.id   AF-A0A1L9QMV7-F1
#
_cell.length_a   1.000
_cell.length_b   1.000
_cell.length_c   1.000
_cell.angle_alpha   90.00
_cell.angle_beta   90.00
_cell.angle_gamma   90.00
#
_symmetry.space_group_name_H-M   'P 1'
#
loop_
_entity.id
_entity.type
_entity.pdbx_description
1 polymer ?
#
loop_
_entity_poly.entity_id
_entity_poly.type
_entity_poly.pdbx_seq_one_letter_code
_entity_poly.pdbx_strand_id
1 'polypeptide(L)'
;MKQRRFFLIGLSSLGLMALSFMPLKSVSPPVALAQSRIRPRDLWRLVYEQLPDFPLENHYVSQLQGEAKPDNTLVERLIRYHLYVKGRTPQYRLDWKLTLADYLGANEVMYEGVYPGSDLLRDNPLEGDRQAIQNLTRSQRNALIDVLVGIYNPQNNRD
;
A
#
# COMPACT_ATOMS: atom_id res chain seq x y z
N MET A 1 -18.22 86.25 -16.01
CA MET A 1 -16.96 86.38 -15.23
C MET A 1 -16.65 85.04 -14.59
N LYS A 2 -15.43 84.49 -14.79
CA LYS A 2 -14.72 83.37 -14.12
C LYS A 2 -15.45 82.01 -13.95
N GLN A 3 -15.17 80.96 -14.74
CA GLN A 3 -13.98 80.06 -14.84
C GLN A 3 -13.87 78.95 -13.76
N ARG A 4 -14.10 77.70 -14.24
CA ARG A 4 -13.44 76.38 -14.00
C ARG A 4 -13.39 75.84 -12.53
N ARG A 5 -13.35 74.53 -12.23
CA ARG A 5 -12.73 73.33 -12.85
C ARG A 5 -13.47 72.04 -12.46
N PHE A 6 -13.24 71.02 -13.29
CA PHE A 6 -13.55 69.58 -13.21
C PHE A 6 -13.14 68.89 -11.90
N PHE A 7 -13.80 67.78 -11.54
CA PHE A 7 -13.16 66.46 -11.30
C PHE A 7 -14.17 65.29 -11.30
N LEU A 8 -13.73 64.15 -11.83
CA LEU A 8 -14.42 62.85 -12.01
C LEU A 8 -14.69 62.07 -10.71
N ILE A 9 -15.42 60.95 -10.86
CA ILE A 9 -15.44 59.65 -10.12
C ILE A 9 -16.82 59.43 -9.47
N GLY A 10 -17.52 58.30 -9.63
CA GLY A 10 -17.13 57.01 -10.21
C GLY A 10 -18.35 56.15 -10.56
N LEU A 11 -18.11 55.26 -11.53
CA LEU A 11 -19.04 54.25 -12.02
C LEU A 11 -18.94 53.03 -11.09
N SER A 12 -19.93 52.80 -10.24
CA SER A 12 -19.98 51.59 -9.40
C SER A 12 -20.60 50.45 -10.20
N SER A 13 -19.77 49.67 -10.89
CA SER A 13 -20.16 48.34 -11.39
C SER A 13 -20.17 47.35 -10.22
N LEU A 14 -21.37 46.92 -9.82
CA LEU A 14 -21.57 45.83 -8.87
C LEU A 14 -21.16 44.50 -9.53
N GLY A 15 -19.93 44.06 -9.30
CA GLY A 15 -19.49 42.72 -9.68
C GLY A 15 -20.01 41.72 -8.65
N LEU A 16 -21.05 40.96 -9.00
CA LEU A 16 -21.45 39.76 -8.26
C LEU A 16 -20.36 38.69 -8.46
N MET A 17 -19.44 38.57 -7.50
CA MET A 17 -18.50 37.45 -7.45
C MET A 17 -19.24 36.26 -6.82
N ALA A 18 -19.76 35.37 -7.66
CA ALA A 18 -20.29 34.09 -7.21
C ALA A 18 -19.11 33.24 -6.68
N LEU A 19 -19.00 33.09 -5.36
CA LEU A 19 -18.13 32.10 -4.75
C LEU A 19 -18.67 30.72 -5.11
N SER A 20 -18.06 30.08 -6.10
CA SER A 20 -18.26 28.66 -6.37
C SER A 20 -17.70 27.86 -5.19
N PHE A 21 -18.58 27.31 -4.36
CA PHE A 21 -18.23 26.29 -3.38
C PHE A 21 -17.78 25.03 -4.13
N MET A 22 -16.47 24.85 -4.30
CA MET A 22 -15.91 23.55 -4.64
C MET A 22 -16.07 22.64 -3.42
N PRO A 23 -16.69 21.45 -3.55
CA PRO A 23 -16.70 20.49 -2.47
C PRO A 23 -15.26 20.01 -2.26
N LEU A 24 -14.72 20.20 -1.04
CA LEU A 24 -13.47 19.59 -0.65
C LEU A 24 -13.64 18.07 -0.81
N LYS A 25 -12.87 17.47 -1.71
CA LYS A 25 -12.67 16.01 -1.71
C LYS A 25 -12.10 15.66 -0.34
N SER A 26 -12.83 14.85 0.44
CA SER A 26 -12.38 14.38 1.74
C SER A 26 -11.11 13.54 1.56
N VAL A 27 -9.96 14.12 1.89
CA VAL A 27 -8.72 13.35 2.01
C VAL A 27 -8.82 12.62 3.35
N SER A 28 -9.10 11.32 3.30
CA SER A 28 -9.06 10.48 4.50
C SER A 28 -7.65 10.54 5.11
N PRO A 29 -7.51 10.80 6.42
CA PRO A 29 -6.19 10.87 7.03
C PRO A 29 -5.52 9.48 7.00
N PRO A 30 -4.20 9.41 6.76
CA PRO A 30 -3.47 8.14 6.81
C PRO A 30 -3.52 7.58 8.24
N VAL A 31 -3.87 6.30 8.36
CA VAL A 31 -3.97 5.59 9.64
C VAL A 31 -2.56 5.47 10.23
N ALA A 32 -2.30 6.17 11.35
CA ALA A 32 -1.08 5.99 12.09
C ALA A 32 -1.12 4.64 12.84
N LEU A 33 -0.16 3.73 12.59
CA LEU A 33 -0.15 2.40 13.23
C LEU A 33 -0.10 2.46 14.77
N ALA A 34 0.47 3.52 15.35
CA ALA A 34 0.46 3.75 16.80
C ALA A 34 -0.94 3.96 17.39
N GLN A 35 -1.93 4.26 16.54
CA GLN A 35 -3.35 4.40 16.90
C GLN A 35 -4.24 3.32 16.25
N SER A 36 -3.68 2.44 15.43
CA SER A 36 -4.44 1.39 14.75
C SER A 36 -4.63 0.18 15.65
N ARG A 37 -5.88 -0.25 15.84
CA ARG A 37 -6.26 -1.47 16.59
C ARG A 37 -5.97 -2.76 15.80
N ILE A 38 -5.32 -2.64 14.64
CA ILE A 38 -5.05 -3.73 13.69
C ILE A 38 -3.81 -4.47 14.16
N ARG A 39 -3.93 -5.78 14.36
CA ARG A 39 -2.79 -6.61 14.78
C ARG A 39 -1.81 -6.69 13.62
N PRO A 40 -0.49 -6.81 13.86
CA PRO A 40 0.51 -6.99 12.79
C PRO A 40 0.17 -8.11 11.81
N ARG A 41 -0.52 -9.17 12.27
CA ARG A 41 -1.01 -10.29 11.46
C ARG A 41 -2.09 -9.91 10.45
N ASP A 42 -2.84 -8.84 10.67
CA ASP A 42 -3.98 -8.43 9.85
C ASP A 42 -3.64 -7.30 8.88
N LEU A 43 -2.38 -6.82 8.86
CA LEU A 43 -1.95 -5.68 8.03
C LEU A 43 -2.07 -5.93 6.52
N TRP A 44 -2.05 -7.19 6.09
CA TRP A 44 -2.27 -7.55 4.69
C TRP A 44 -3.63 -7.05 4.16
N ARG A 45 -4.65 -6.91 5.02
CA ARG A 45 -5.97 -6.42 4.60
C ARG A 45 -5.91 -4.98 4.09
N LEU A 46 -5.12 -4.12 4.74
CA LEU A 46 -4.91 -2.74 4.32
C LEU A 46 -4.26 -2.64 2.93
N VAL A 47 -3.49 -3.66 2.55
CA VAL A 47 -2.89 -3.73 1.21
C VAL A 47 -3.97 -4.02 0.18
N TYR A 48 -4.82 -5.02 0.39
CA TYR A 48 -5.91 -5.32 -0.56
C TYR A 48 -7.03 -4.28 -0.56
N GLU A 49 -7.21 -3.52 0.52
CA GLU A 49 -8.09 -2.34 0.50
C GLU A 49 -7.59 -1.26 -0.47
N GLN A 50 -6.27 -1.09 -0.58
CA GLN A 50 -5.63 -0.11 -1.47
C GLN A 50 -5.33 -0.67 -2.87
N LEU A 51 -5.17 -1.99 -2.99
CA LEU A 51 -4.87 -2.72 -4.23
C LEU A 51 -5.86 -3.89 -4.37
N PRO A 52 -7.15 -3.62 -4.65
CA PRO A 52 -8.20 -4.64 -4.67
C PRO A 52 -7.99 -5.72 -5.73
N ASP A 53 -7.32 -5.38 -6.84
CA ASP A 53 -7.04 -6.30 -7.94
C ASP A 53 -5.70 -7.05 -7.76
N PHE A 54 -5.03 -6.92 -6.61
CA PHE A 54 -3.78 -7.61 -6.34
C PHE A 54 -4.02 -9.12 -6.14
N PRO A 55 -3.17 -10.01 -6.69
CA PRO A 55 -3.39 -11.46 -6.59
C PRO A 55 -3.40 -11.94 -5.14
N LEU A 56 -4.44 -12.69 -4.77
CA LEU A 56 -4.65 -13.17 -3.41
C LEU A 56 -3.81 -14.40 -3.06
N GLU A 57 -3.60 -15.33 -4.01
CA GLU A 57 -2.93 -16.62 -3.79
C GLU A 57 -3.33 -17.35 -2.50
N ASN A 58 -4.64 -17.44 -2.20
CA ASN A 58 -5.17 -18.02 -0.96
C ASN A 58 -5.92 -19.34 -1.18
N HIS A 59 -5.57 -20.07 -2.24
CA HIS A 59 -6.18 -21.36 -2.61
C HIS A 59 -5.59 -22.56 -1.85
N TYR A 60 -4.58 -22.35 -1.00
CA TYR A 60 -3.86 -23.41 -0.31
C TYR A 60 -4.68 -24.02 0.85
N VAL A 61 -4.55 -25.34 0.99
CA VAL A 61 -5.27 -26.15 1.99
C VAL A 61 -4.40 -26.37 3.22
N SER A 62 -4.98 -26.24 4.41
CA SER A 62 -4.27 -26.51 5.66
C SER A 62 -3.97 -27.99 5.85
N GLN A 63 -2.77 -28.30 6.35
CA GLN A 63 -2.37 -29.67 6.72
C GLN A 63 -3.23 -30.25 7.86
N LEU A 64 -3.67 -29.41 8.81
CA LEU A 64 -4.31 -29.86 10.05
C LEU A 64 -5.82 -30.05 9.92
N GLN A 65 -6.49 -29.19 9.15
CA GLN A 65 -7.95 -29.07 9.15
C GLN A 65 -8.57 -29.45 7.80
N GLY A 66 -7.77 -29.61 6.74
CA GLY A 66 -8.28 -29.89 5.39
C GLY A 66 -9.09 -28.73 4.78
N GLU A 67 -9.19 -27.59 5.46
CA GLU A 67 -9.89 -26.39 5.01
C GLU A 67 -8.92 -25.36 4.42
N ALA A 68 -9.42 -24.56 3.48
CA ALA A 68 -8.70 -23.41 2.95
C ALA A 68 -8.45 -22.37 4.06
N LYS A 69 -7.29 -21.71 4.04
CA LYS A 69 -6.95 -20.64 4.98
C LYS A 69 -7.13 -19.28 4.29
N PRO A 70 -8.31 -18.64 4.42
CA PRO A 70 -8.63 -17.43 3.66
C PRO A 70 -7.72 -16.23 4.00
N ASP A 71 -7.10 -16.25 5.18
CA ASP A 71 -6.13 -15.27 5.66
C ASP A 71 -4.68 -15.55 5.20
N ASN A 72 -4.41 -16.73 4.65
CA ASN A 72 -3.09 -17.10 4.11
C ASN A 72 -2.99 -16.64 2.65
N THR A 73 -2.84 -15.32 2.48
CA THR A 73 -2.74 -14.66 1.17
C THR A 73 -1.28 -14.43 0.77
N LEU A 74 -1.03 -14.10 -0.51
CA LEU A 74 0.28 -13.71 -1.02
C LEU A 74 0.91 -12.61 -0.16
N VAL A 75 0.18 -11.53 0.09
CA VAL A 75 0.68 -10.40 0.88
C VAL A 75 0.94 -10.78 2.35
N GLU A 76 0.12 -11.65 2.95
CA GLU A 76 0.38 -12.13 4.32
C GLU A 76 1.72 -12.87 4.40
N ARG A 77 1.94 -13.81 3.47
CA ARG A 77 3.18 -14.57 3.38
C ARG A 77 4.37 -13.68 3.03
N LEU A 78 4.21 -12.71 2.15
CA LEU A 78 5.25 -11.74 1.78
C LEU A 78 5.69 -10.89 2.98
N ILE A 79 4.73 -10.36 3.75
CA ILE A 79 5.01 -9.60 4.97
C ILE A 79 5.74 -10.48 5.99
N ARG A 80 5.28 -11.72 6.20
CA ARG A 80 5.95 -12.66 7.13
C ARG A 80 7.35 -13.03 6.69
N TYR A 81 7.55 -13.24 5.40
CA TYR A 81 8.86 -13.52 4.82
C TYR A 81 9.81 -12.34 5.09
N HIS A 82 9.37 -11.11 4.79
CA HIS A 82 10.16 -9.91 5.02
C HIS A 82 10.54 -9.73 6.50
N LEU A 83 9.57 -9.84 7.41
CA LEU A 83 9.77 -9.55 8.82
C LEU A 83 10.48 -10.68 9.57
N TYR A 84 10.10 -11.93 9.34
CA TYR A 84 10.48 -13.05 10.20
C TYR A 84 11.49 -14.00 9.58
N VAL A 85 11.47 -14.17 8.25
CA VAL A 85 12.47 -15.01 7.56
C VAL A 85 13.72 -14.18 7.23
N LYS A 86 13.53 -12.94 6.80
CA LYS A 86 14.63 -12.05 6.40
C LYS A 86 15.06 -11.04 7.46
N GLY A 87 14.19 -10.74 8.44
CA GLY A 87 14.52 -9.78 9.49
C GLY A 87 14.68 -8.35 8.96
N ARG A 88 14.01 -8.00 7.86
CA ARG A 88 14.13 -6.68 7.23
C ARG A 88 13.22 -5.66 7.90
N THR A 89 13.63 -4.40 7.82
CA THR A 89 12.95 -3.29 8.49
C THR A 89 11.81 -2.75 7.60
N PRO A 90 10.55 -2.84 8.02
CA PRO A 90 9.41 -2.56 7.13
C PRO A 90 9.20 -1.07 6.82
N GLN A 91 9.88 -0.16 7.53
CA GLN A 91 9.80 1.27 7.31
C GLN A 91 10.57 1.74 6.05
N TYR A 92 11.49 0.92 5.53
CA TYR A 92 12.37 1.34 4.44
C TYR A 92 11.97 0.73 3.09
N ARG A 93 11.84 1.62 2.10
CA ARG A 93 11.53 1.24 0.71
C ARG A 93 12.54 0.27 0.11
N LEU A 94 13.82 0.43 0.45
CA LEU A 94 14.89 -0.43 -0.06
C LEU A 94 14.71 -1.89 0.41
N ASP A 95 14.34 -2.09 1.67
CA ASP A 95 14.16 -3.42 2.24
C ASP A 95 13.03 -4.20 1.54
N TRP A 96 11.94 -3.52 1.18
CA TRP A 96 10.87 -4.14 0.38
C TRP A 96 11.31 -4.44 -1.05
N LYS A 97 12.16 -3.61 -1.66
CA LYS A 97 12.74 -3.90 -2.97
C LYS A 97 13.63 -5.13 -2.94
N LEU A 98 14.45 -5.29 -1.90
CA LEU A 98 15.27 -6.48 -1.71
C LEU A 98 14.39 -7.71 -1.55
N THR A 99 13.29 -7.62 -0.78
CA THR A 99 12.29 -8.69 -0.72
C THR A 99 11.75 -9.05 -2.09
N LEU A 100 11.27 -8.11 -2.90
CA LEU A 100 10.79 -8.45 -4.25
C LEU A 100 11.90 -8.99 -5.15
N ALA A 101 13.14 -8.55 -4.99
CA ALA A 101 14.28 -9.09 -5.72
C ALA A 101 14.53 -10.57 -5.38
N ASP A 102 14.29 -11.01 -4.13
CA ASP A 102 14.36 -12.44 -3.76
C ASP A 102 13.33 -13.26 -4.56
N TYR A 103 12.07 -12.82 -4.61
CA TYR A 103 11.01 -13.50 -5.36
C TYR A 103 11.31 -13.58 -6.86
N LEU A 104 11.93 -12.54 -7.39
CA LEU A 104 12.39 -12.46 -8.78
C LEU A 104 13.69 -13.25 -9.04
N GLY A 105 14.31 -13.85 -8.01
CA GLY A 105 15.57 -14.59 -8.14
C GLY A 105 16.80 -13.72 -8.41
N ALA A 106 16.73 -12.43 -8.05
CA ALA A 106 17.74 -11.41 -8.35
C ALA A 106 18.54 -10.92 -7.14
N ASN A 107 18.30 -11.48 -5.95
CA ASN A 107 19.01 -11.11 -4.72
C ASN A 107 19.41 -12.35 -3.91
N GLU A 108 18.50 -12.93 -3.13
CA GLU A 108 18.78 -14.11 -2.32
C GLU A 108 17.99 -15.34 -2.77
N VAL A 109 18.56 -16.53 -2.53
CA VAL A 109 17.86 -17.80 -2.75
C VAL A 109 16.80 -17.98 -1.65
N MET A 110 15.58 -18.31 -2.07
CA MET A 110 14.47 -18.63 -1.18
C MET A 110 14.40 -20.14 -0.96
N TYR A 111 14.30 -20.58 0.29
CA TYR A 111 14.24 -21.99 0.65
C TYR A 111 12.85 -22.38 1.11
N GLU A 112 12.30 -23.44 0.53
CA GLU A 112 10.95 -23.95 0.84
C GLU A 112 10.75 -24.24 2.33
N GLY A 113 11.72 -24.88 3.00
CA GLY A 113 11.57 -25.33 4.38
C GLY A 113 11.29 -24.22 5.40
N VAL A 114 11.73 -22.99 5.11
CA VAL A 114 11.53 -21.81 5.99
C VAL A 114 10.56 -20.79 5.42
N TYR A 115 9.96 -21.07 4.26
CA TYR A 115 9.03 -20.16 3.61
C TYR A 115 7.69 -20.12 4.37
N PRO A 116 7.05 -18.95 4.55
CA PRO A 116 5.77 -18.87 5.27
C PRO A 116 4.72 -19.79 4.66
N GLY A 117 4.18 -20.70 5.48
CA GLY A 117 3.21 -21.71 5.05
C GLY A 117 3.79 -23.11 4.90
N SER A 118 5.12 -23.30 4.93
CA SER A 118 5.77 -24.61 4.80
C SER A 118 5.34 -25.62 5.87
N ASP A 119 5.01 -25.14 7.07
CA ASP A 119 4.61 -25.90 8.24
C ASP A 119 3.08 -25.96 8.44
N LEU A 120 2.32 -25.21 7.66
CA LEU A 120 0.86 -25.02 7.85
C LEU A 120 0.03 -25.53 6.68
N LEU A 121 0.59 -25.49 5.46
CA LEU A 121 -0.10 -25.76 4.21
C LEU A 121 0.40 -27.06 3.60
N ARG A 122 -0.52 -27.82 3.00
CA ARG A 122 -0.20 -29.13 2.40
C ARG A 122 0.84 -29.02 1.31
N ASP A 123 0.71 -27.99 0.48
CA ASP A 123 1.65 -27.67 -0.59
C ASP A 123 2.38 -26.38 -0.22
N ASN A 124 3.68 -26.32 -0.52
CA ASN A 124 4.48 -25.13 -0.24
C ASN A 124 4.12 -24.01 -1.23
N PRO A 125 3.73 -22.82 -0.74
CA PRO A 125 3.29 -21.74 -1.62
C PRO A 125 4.42 -21.00 -2.36
N LEU A 126 5.70 -21.28 -2.05
CA LEU A 126 6.83 -20.49 -2.54
C LEU A 126 6.84 -20.32 -4.05
N GLU A 127 6.73 -21.41 -4.81
CA GLU A 127 6.86 -21.33 -6.26
C GLU A 127 5.66 -20.61 -6.91
N GLY A 128 4.44 -20.85 -6.42
CA GLY A 128 3.26 -20.10 -6.86
C GLY A 128 3.38 -18.60 -6.58
N ASP A 129 3.88 -18.24 -5.40
CA ASP A 129 4.06 -16.85 -5.02
C ASP A 129 5.14 -16.15 -5.83
N ARG A 130 6.24 -16.85 -6.15
CA ARG A 130 7.26 -16.33 -7.07
C ARG A 130 6.68 -16.04 -8.44
N GLN A 131 5.89 -16.95 -8.99
CA GLN A 131 5.23 -16.75 -10.26
C GLN A 131 4.25 -15.57 -10.22
N ALA A 132 3.45 -15.45 -9.16
CA ALA A 132 2.55 -14.32 -8.98
C ALA A 132 3.30 -12.98 -8.98
N ILE A 133 4.43 -12.87 -8.26
CA ILE A 133 5.26 -11.66 -8.22
C ILE A 133 5.99 -11.39 -9.56
N GLN A 134 6.41 -12.44 -10.27
CA GLN A 134 7.02 -12.34 -11.59
C GLN A 134 6.04 -11.82 -12.64
N ASN A 135 4.78 -12.25 -12.58
CA ASN A 135 3.71 -11.83 -13.48
C ASN A 135 3.29 -10.36 -13.28
N LEU A 136 3.64 -9.74 -12.15
CA LEU A 136 3.40 -8.31 -11.95
C LEU A 136 4.25 -7.47 -12.91
N THR A 137 3.67 -6.35 -13.35
CA THR A 137 4.44 -5.30 -14.01
C THR A 137 5.34 -4.57 -13.01
N ARG A 138 6.33 -3.84 -13.52
CA ARG A 138 7.18 -2.96 -12.69
C ARG A 138 6.35 -1.92 -11.92
N SER A 139 5.28 -1.41 -12.53
CA SER A 139 4.38 -0.43 -11.89
C SER A 139 3.61 -1.07 -10.74
N GLN A 140 3.03 -2.26 -10.91
CA GLN A 140 2.34 -2.99 -9.85
C GLN A 140 3.27 -3.34 -8.67
N ARG A 141 4.51 -3.77 -8.95
CA ARG A 141 5.52 -3.99 -7.90
C ARG A 141 5.85 -2.73 -7.12
N ASN A 142 5.99 -1.58 -7.80
CA ASN A 142 6.21 -0.30 -7.12
C ASN A 142 5.00 0.11 -6.28
N ALA A 143 3.78 -0.03 -6.80
CA ALA A 143 2.55 0.28 -6.07
C ALA A 143 2.44 -0.56 -4.79
N LEU A 144 2.74 -1.87 -4.86
CA LEU A 144 2.80 -2.74 -3.69
C LEU A 144 3.81 -2.21 -2.65
N ILE A 145 5.02 -1.88 -3.07
CA ILE A 145 6.06 -1.34 -2.18
C ILE A 145 5.58 -0.04 -1.51
N ASP A 146 5.00 0.87 -2.29
CA ASP A 146 4.60 2.18 -1.79
C ASP A 146 3.46 2.05 -0.76
N VAL A 147 2.52 1.14 -0.99
CA VAL A 147 1.47 0.78 0.00
C VAL A 147 2.07 0.16 1.26
N LEU A 148 2.99 -0.82 1.13
CA LEU A 148 3.64 -1.46 2.28
C LEU A 148 4.41 -0.44 3.12
N VAL A 149 5.23 0.41 2.50
CA VAL A 149 5.96 1.48 3.21
C VAL A 149 4.99 2.46 3.86
N GLY A 150 3.92 2.87 3.16
CA GLY A 150 2.92 3.79 3.70
C GLY A 150 2.19 3.25 4.93
N ILE A 151 1.93 1.94 4.97
CA ILE A 151 1.36 1.27 6.14
C ILE A 151 2.32 1.38 7.32
N TYR A 152 3.61 1.05 7.14
CA TYR A 152 4.58 1.01 8.24
C TYR A 152 5.22 2.36 8.58
N ASN A 153 5.12 3.36 7.70
CA ASN A 153 5.63 4.70 7.90
C ASN A 153 4.62 5.79 7.44
N PRO A 154 3.54 6.00 8.22
CA PRO A 154 2.47 6.93 7.86
C PRO A 154 2.88 8.42 7.92
N GLN A 155 4.06 8.74 8.47
CA GLN A 155 4.56 10.11 8.60
C GLN A 155 5.19 10.65 7.31
N ASN A 156 5.75 9.76 6.47
CA ASN A 156 6.42 10.15 5.21
C ASN A 156 5.46 10.49 4.05
N ASN A 157 4.14 10.33 4.23
CA ASN A 157 3.13 10.63 3.20
C ASN A 157 2.58 12.07 3.31
N ARG A 158 3.34 13.00 3.91
CA ARG A 158 2.88 14.38 4.24
C ARG A 158 3.53 15.49 3.41
N ASP A 159 4.34 15.15 2.42
CA ASP A 159 5.05 16.11 1.57
C ASP A 159 4.51 16.13 0.13
#